data_AF-A0A2V5ZXC9-F1
#
_entry.id   AF-A0A2V5ZXC9-F1
#
_cell.length_a   1.000
_cell.length_b   1.000
_cell.length_c   1.000
_cell.angle_alpha   90.00
_cell.angle_beta   90.00
_cell.angle_gamma   90.00
#
_symmetry.space_group_name_H-M   'P 1'
#
loop_
_entity.id
_entity.type
_entity.pdbx_description
1 polymer ?
#
loop_
_entity_poly.entity_id
_entity_poly.type
_entity_poly.pdbx_seq_one_letter_code
_entity_poly.pdbx_strand_id
1 'polypeptide(L)'
;MKKSNPTIKAQILRSAFYLLLLLGICAIPFALAQWSFDGRTASATSSKQIQRTLTFAGRVAYQGALEQVYWRHRIWPKENLRPKPSLDEAISAKQIEQKAEDYVRDSQALEAYRQKPITSGQLQTEMERMARYTKQPEVLRELFEALGNDPFVIAECLARPC
;
A
#
# COMPACT_ATOMS: atom_id res chain seq x y z
N MET A 1 16.60 -18.79 74.22
CA MET A 1 17.07 -17.63 73.41
C MET A 1 17.94 -18.13 72.25
N LYS A 2 17.44 -18.18 71.02
CA LYS A 2 18.25 -18.52 69.83
C LYS A 2 18.93 -17.25 69.31
N LYS A 3 20.24 -17.11 69.50
CA LYS A 3 21.04 -16.02 68.89
C LYS A 3 21.19 -16.29 67.40
N SER A 4 20.42 -15.58 66.56
CA SER A 4 20.58 -15.60 65.12
C SER A 4 21.81 -14.77 64.71
N ASN A 5 22.75 -15.39 63.98
CA ASN A 5 24.02 -14.76 63.58
C ASN A 5 23.82 -13.47 62.76
N PRO A 6 24.44 -12.34 63.14
CA PRO A 6 24.20 -11.03 62.52
C PRO A 6 24.66 -10.98 61.05
N THR A 7 25.65 -11.78 60.68
CA THR A 7 26.21 -11.86 59.32
C THR A 7 25.22 -12.43 58.30
N ILE A 8 24.40 -13.40 58.72
CA ILE A 8 23.38 -14.04 57.86
C ILE A 8 22.27 -13.03 57.53
N LYS A 9 21.84 -12.23 58.52
CA LYS A 9 20.83 -11.19 58.29
C LYS A 9 21.31 -10.11 57.33
N ALA A 10 22.58 -9.71 57.44
CA ALA A 10 23.19 -8.74 56.54
C ALA A 10 23.31 -9.26 55.10
N GLN A 11 23.61 -10.56 54.92
CA GLN A 11 23.65 -11.19 53.60
C GLN A 11 22.26 -11.31 52.97
N ILE A 12 21.23 -11.66 53.76
CA ILE A 12 19.84 -11.72 53.30
C ILE A 12 19.33 -10.33 52.90
N LEU A 13 19.66 -9.29 53.67
CA LEU A 13 19.22 -7.93 53.36
C LEU A 13 19.88 -7.39 52.08
N ARG A 14 21.16 -7.70 51.87
CA ARG A 14 21.89 -7.32 50.64
C ARG A 14 21.36 -8.08 49.43
N SER A 15 21.13 -9.39 49.53
CA SER A 15 20.60 -10.18 48.41
C SER A 15 19.18 -9.75 48.02
N ALA A 16 18.32 -9.46 49.01
CA ALA A 16 16.98 -8.93 48.76
C ALA A 16 17.03 -7.57 48.05
N PHE A 17 17.97 -6.69 48.42
CA PHE A 17 18.14 -5.39 47.77
C PHE A 17 18.60 -5.53 46.32
N TYR A 18 19.57 -6.42 46.03
CA TYR A 18 20.01 -6.68 44.65
C TYR A 18 18.91 -7.29 43.78
N LEU A 19 18.08 -8.19 44.31
CA LEU A 19 16.95 -8.77 43.58
C LEU A 19 15.87 -7.72 43.23
N LEU A 20 15.56 -6.82 44.16
CA LEU A 20 14.62 -5.72 43.90
C LEU A 20 15.14 -4.75 42.84
N LEU A 21 16.45 -4.43 42.86
CA LEU A 21 17.08 -3.54 41.91
C LEU A 21 17.11 -4.17 40.49
N LEU A 22 17.37 -5.48 40.40
CA LEU A 22 17.40 -6.21 39.14
C LEU A 22 16.00 -6.34 38.51
N LEU A 23 14.95 -6.56 39.32
CA LEU A 23 13.55 -6.55 38.85
C LEU A 23 13.12 -5.17 38.33
N GLY A 24 13.56 -4.07 38.97
CA GLY A 24 13.28 -2.71 38.51
C GLY A 24 13.88 -2.39 37.13
N ILE A 25 15.11 -2.85 36.86
CA ILE A 25 15.81 -2.59 35.59
C ILE A 25 15.15 -3.35 34.41
N CYS A 26 14.54 -4.51 34.64
CA CYS A 26 13.85 -5.27 33.59
C CYS A 26 12.41 -4.78 33.28
N ALA A 27 11.74 -4.13 34.23
CA ALA A 27 10.35 -3.70 34.05
C ALA A 27 10.20 -2.36 33.29
N ILE A 28 11.20 -1.48 33.36
CA ILE A 28 11.16 -0.13 32.76
C ILE A 28 11.21 -0.16 31.21
N PRO A 29 12.05 -0.98 30.54
CA PRO A 29 12.07 -1.06 29.07
C PRO A 29 10.77 -1.65 28.50
N PHE A 30 10.11 -2.54 29.24
CA PHE A 30 8.88 -3.21 28.81
C PHE A 30 7.70 -2.24 28.76
N ALA A 31 7.54 -1.38 29.77
CA ALA A 31 6.48 -0.38 29.81
C ALA A 31 6.64 0.73 28.75
N LEU A 32 7.88 1.13 28.42
CA LEU A 32 8.18 2.10 27.35
C LEU A 32 8.00 1.49 25.94
N ALA A 33 8.29 0.19 25.77
CA ALA A 33 8.07 -0.52 24.52
C ALA A 33 6.58 -0.73 24.22
N GLN A 34 5.76 -0.97 25.25
CA GLN A 34 4.31 -1.08 25.12
C GLN A 34 3.68 0.24 24.67
N TRP A 35 4.14 1.38 25.21
CA TRP A 35 3.57 2.68 24.85
C TRP A 35 3.93 3.14 23.44
N SER A 36 5.04 2.64 22.89
CA SER A 36 5.46 2.92 21.51
C SER A 36 4.68 2.11 20.46
N PHE A 37 3.94 1.06 20.86
CA PHE A 37 3.16 0.21 19.95
C PHE A 37 1.68 0.63 19.83
N ASP A 38 1.08 1.21 20.87
CA ASP A 38 -0.30 1.71 20.84
C ASP A 38 -0.49 3.01 20.04
N GLY A 39 0.61 3.68 19.66
CA GLY A 39 0.59 4.89 18.82
C GLY A 39 0.39 4.63 17.33
N ARG A 40 0.41 3.38 16.86
CA ARG A 40 -0.08 3.05 15.51
C ARG A 40 -1.57 2.77 15.61
N THR A 41 -2.36 3.84 15.51
CA THR A 41 -3.73 3.76 15.01
C THR A 41 -3.66 3.10 13.63
N ALA A 42 -3.69 1.77 13.61
CA ALA A 42 -3.99 1.00 12.43
C ALA A 42 -5.39 1.44 11.99
N SER A 43 -5.38 2.32 10.99
CA SER A 43 -6.45 2.59 10.04
C SER A 43 -7.61 1.60 10.15
N ALA A 44 -8.65 1.97 10.90
CA ALA A 44 -9.94 1.29 10.90
C ALA A 44 -10.62 1.34 9.51
N THR A 45 -10.00 2.00 8.54
CA THR A 45 -10.37 1.99 7.13
C THR A 45 -9.92 0.71 6.41
N SER A 46 -8.92 0.00 6.92
CA SER A 46 -8.36 -1.19 6.26
C SER A 46 -9.28 -2.41 6.30
N SER A 47 -10.20 -2.52 7.28
CA SER A 47 -11.09 -3.69 7.40
C SER A 47 -12.25 -3.67 6.39
N LYS A 48 -12.60 -2.51 5.84
CA LYS A 48 -13.64 -2.38 4.79
C LYS A 48 -13.10 -2.62 3.38
N GLN A 49 -11.77 -2.59 3.19
CA GLN A 49 -11.10 -2.80 1.90
C GLN A 49 -10.88 -4.28 1.56
N ILE A 50 -10.92 -5.19 2.54
CA ILE A 50 -10.56 -6.62 2.36
C ILE A 50 -11.62 -7.41 1.54
N GLN A 51 -12.78 -6.83 1.23
CA GLN A 51 -13.91 -7.55 0.59
C GLN A 51 -14.43 -6.91 -0.71
N ARG A 52 -13.77 -5.90 -1.28
CA ARG A 52 -14.18 -5.36 -2.59
C ARG A 52 -13.46 -6.11 -3.70
N THR A 53 -14.20 -6.84 -4.51
CA THR A 53 -13.71 -7.39 -5.78
C THR A 53 -14.12 -6.43 -6.90
N LEU A 54 -13.16 -5.99 -7.69
CA LEU A 54 -13.44 -5.12 -8.83
C LEU A 54 -14.06 -5.94 -9.98
N THR A 55 -15.28 -5.57 -10.41
CA THR A 55 -15.97 -6.23 -11.53
C THR A 55 -15.27 -5.91 -12.84
N PHE A 56 -15.45 -6.77 -13.86
CA PHE A 56 -14.90 -6.51 -15.19
C PHE A 56 -15.42 -5.20 -15.79
N ALA A 57 -16.73 -4.94 -15.69
CA ALA A 57 -17.31 -3.67 -16.13
C ALA A 57 -16.67 -2.46 -15.42
N GLY A 58 -16.36 -2.59 -14.12
CA GLY A 58 -15.61 -1.58 -13.38
C GLY A 58 -14.19 -1.38 -13.94
N ARG A 59 -13.48 -2.47 -14.27
CA ARG A 59 -12.15 -2.40 -14.91
C ARG A 59 -12.22 -1.69 -16.27
N VAL A 60 -13.22 -1.99 -17.09
CA VAL A 60 -13.42 -1.31 -18.39
C VAL A 60 -13.66 0.19 -18.20
N ALA A 61 -14.51 0.57 -17.24
CA ALA A 61 -14.76 1.98 -16.95
C ALA A 61 -13.50 2.72 -16.49
N TYR A 62 -12.74 2.12 -15.56
CA TYR A 62 -11.48 2.70 -15.10
C TYR A 62 -10.40 2.71 -16.19
N GLN A 63 -10.34 1.68 -17.04
CA GLN A 63 -9.46 1.68 -18.21
C GLN A 63 -9.78 2.88 -19.11
N GLY A 64 -11.05 3.12 -19.42
CA GLY A 64 -11.47 4.30 -20.19
C GLY A 64 -11.07 5.62 -19.53
N ALA A 65 -11.22 5.73 -18.20
CA ALA A 65 -10.80 6.92 -17.46
C ALA A 65 -9.28 7.14 -17.52
N LEU A 66 -8.47 6.08 -17.42
CA LEU A 66 -7.01 6.16 -17.57
C LEU A 66 -6.63 6.56 -19.00
N GLU A 67 -7.24 5.93 -20.01
CA GLU A 67 -7.02 6.30 -21.42
C GLU A 67 -7.39 7.75 -21.69
N GLN A 68 -8.43 8.28 -21.05
CA GLN A 68 -8.82 9.68 -21.19
C GLN A 68 -7.72 10.65 -20.69
N VAL A 69 -7.08 10.33 -19.56
CA VAL A 69 -5.95 11.10 -19.03
C VAL A 69 -4.74 10.94 -19.95
N TYR A 70 -4.37 9.71 -20.31
CA TYR A 70 -3.24 9.47 -21.21
C TYR A 70 -3.41 10.14 -22.57
N TRP A 71 -4.62 10.07 -23.15
CA TRP A 71 -4.91 10.70 -24.42
C TRP A 71 -4.75 12.20 -24.33
N ARG A 72 -5.20 12.86 -23.25
CA ARG A 72 -5.03 14.30 -23.04
C ARG A 72 -3.57 14.72 -23.07
N HIS A 73 -2.71 13.97 -22.37
CA HIS A 73 -1.27 14.22 -22.26
C HIS A 73 -0.44 13.69 -23.43
N ARG A 74 -1.05 12.89 -24.33
CA ARG A 74 -0.38 12.41 -25.54
C ARG A 74 -0.04 13.58 -26.45
N ILE A 75 1.22 13.64 -26.88
CA ILE A 75 1.71 14.66 -27.81
C ILE A 75 0.89 14.63 -29.09
N TRP A 76 0.36 15.79 -29.47
CA TRP A 76 -0.24 16.02 -30.78
C TRP A 76 0.70 16.94 -31.57
N PRO A 77 1.46 16.42 -32.55
CA PRO A 77 2.43 17.19 -33.31
C PRO A 77 1.81 18.43 -33.96
N LYS A 78 2.56 19.54 -34.02
CA LYS A 78 2.07 20.80 -34.61
C LYS A 78 1.90 20.71 -36.12
N GLU A 79 2.58 19.75 -36.74
CA GLU A 79 2.49 19.39 -38.14
C GLU A 79 1.14 18.74 -38.48
N ASN A 80 0.42 18.23 -37.49
CA ASN A 80 -0.93 17.72 -37.69
C ASN A 80 -1.87 18.89 -37.99
N LEU A 81 -2.25 19.02 -39.25
CA LEU A 81 -3.16 20.05 -39.73
C LEU A 81 -4.59 19.91 -39.18
N ARG A 82 -4.93 18.73 -38.65
CA ARG A 82 -6.22 18.43 -38.02
C ARG A 82 -6.15 18.65 -36.50
N PRO A 83 -7.23 19.14 -35.87
CA PRO A 83 -7.30 19.19 -34.42
C PRO A 83 -7.14 17.79 -33.84
N LYS A 84 -6.64 17.72 -32.60
CA LYS A 84 -6.52 16.45 -31.87
C LYS A 84 -7.92 15.82 -31.73
N PRO A 85 -8.11 14.58 -32.21
CA PRO A 85 -9.42 13.94 -32.11
C PRO A 85 -9.81 13.68 -30.65
N SER A 86 -11.09 13.44 -30.44
CA SER A 86 -11.57 12.98 -29.12
C SER A 86 -11.01 11.59 -28.80
N LEU A 87 -11.16 11.14 -27.55
CA LEU A 87 -10.74 9.77 -27.19
C LEU A 87 -11.52 8.73 -28.00
N ASP A 88 -12.85 8.88 -28.10
CA ASP A 88 -13.73 7.91 -28.77
C ASP A 88 -13.45 7.80 -30.27
N GLU A 89 -12.93 8.87 -30.89
CA GLU A 89 -12.46 8.86 -32.28
C GLU A 89 -11.09 8.16 -32.41
N ALA A 90 -10.24 8.24 -31.39
CA ALA A 90 -8.90 7.67 -31.39
C ALA A 90 -8.86 6.19 -30.98
N ILE A 91 -9.76 5.76 -30.10
CA ILE A 91 -9.91 4.39 -29.63
C ILE A 91 -11.39 4.08 -29.38
N SER A 92 -11.87 2.96 -29.91
CA SER A 92 -13.24 2.52 -29.71
C SER A 92 -13.47 1.91 -28.33
N ALA A 93 -14.71 1.92 -27.84
CA ALA A 93 -15.10 1.26 -26.59
C ALA A 93 -14.70 -0.23 -26.57
N LYS A 94 -14.83 -0.94 -27.71
CA LYS A 94 -14.40 -2.34 -27.84
C LYS A 94 -12.89 -2.51 -27.64
N GLN A 95 -12.09 -1.57 -28.10
CA GLN A 95 -10.64 -1.61 -27.87
C GLN A 95 -10.30 -1.32 -26.40
N ILE A 96 -11.06 -0.47 -25.71
CA ILE A 96 -10.92 -0.26 -24.26
C ILE A 96 -11.24 -1.56 -23.50
N GLU A 97 -12.33 -2.24 -23.87
CA GLU A 97 -12.69 -3.56 -23.32
C GLU A 97 -11.59 -4.59 -23.55
N GLN A 98 -11.06 -4.68 -24.77
CA GLN A 98 -9.98 -5.60 -25.11
C GLN A 98 -8.73 -5.32 -24.26
N LYS A 99 -8.36 -4.05 -24.07
CA LYS A 99 -7.22 -3.68 -23.22
C LYS A 99 -7.44 -4.09 -21.75
N ALA A 100 -8.66 -3.93 -21.24
CA ALA A 100 -8.99 -4.37 -19.88
C ALA A 100 -8.93 -5.90 -19.73
N GLU A 101 -9.32 -6.65 -20.77
CA GLU A 101 -9.18 -8.11 -20.81
C GLU A 101 -7.72 -8.55 -20.88
N ASP A 102 -6.94 -7.97 -21.79
CA ASP A 102 -5.51 -8.24 -21.93
C ASP A 102 -4.78 -7.98 -20.61
N TYR A 103 -5.09 -6.88 -19.94
CA TYR A 103 -4.55 -6.56 -18.61
C TYR A 103 -4.81 -7.64 -17.55
N VAL A 104 -6.06 -8.14 -17.48
CA VAL A 104 -6.42 -9.21 -16.54
C VAL A 104 -5.67 -10.49 -16.89
N ARG A 105 -5.59 -10.84 -18.18
CA ARG A 105 -4.89 -12.03 -18.64
C ARG A 105 -3.40 -11.96 -18.31
N ASP A 106 -2.75 -10.82 -18.55
CA ASP A 106 -1.31 -10.68 -18.34
C ASP A 106 -0.98 -10.69 -16.83
N SER A 107 -1.80 -10.03 -15.99
CA SER A 107 -1.65 -10.13 -14.53
C SER A 107 -1.82 -11.57 -14.03
N GLN A 108 -2.75 -12.35 -14.59
CA GLN A 108 -2.94 -13.76 -14.23
C GLN A 108 -1.76 -14.63 -14.69
N ALA A 109 -1.25 -14.39 -15.90
CA ALA A 109 -0.08 -15.08 -16.42
C ALA A 109 1.16 -14.82 -15.55
N LEU A 110 1.36 -13.59 -15.08
CA LEU A 110 2.45 -13.23 -14.19
C LEU A 110 2.34 -13.93 -12.83
N GLU A 111 1.15 -14.02 -12.25
CA GLU A 111 0.92 -14.76 -10.99
C GLU A 111 1.21 -16.25 -11.16
N ALA A 112 0.78 -16.84 -12.28
CA ALA A 112 1.07 -18.23 -12.62
C ALA A 112 2.58 -18.48 -12.78
N TYR A 113 3.27 -17.60 -13.51
CA TYR A 113 4.73 -17.67 -13.70
C TYR A 113 5.49 -17.53 -12.38
N ARG A 114 5.08 -16.60 -11.53
CA ARG A 114 5.72 -16.33 -10.23
C ARG A 114 5.39 -17.39 -9.17
N GLN A 115 4.36 -18.21 -9.38
CA GLN A 115 3.81 -19.18 -8.41
C GLN A 115 3.40 -18.56 -7.06
N LYS A 116 3.20 -17.24 -7.01
CA LYS A 116 2.79 -16.50 -5.82
C LYS A 116 1.88 -15.33 -6.21
N PRO A 117 0.75 -15.13 -5.50
CA PRO A 117 -0.14 -14.01 -5.78
C PRO A 117 0.55 -12.68 -5.48
N ILE A 118 0.18 -11.64 -6.23
CA ILE A 118 0.62 -10.27 -5.93
C ILE A 118 -0.11 -9.80 -4.68
N THR A 119 0.64 -9.41 -3.65
CA THR A 119 0.05 -9.01 -2.37
C THR A 119 -0.33 -7.53 -2.38
N SER A 120 -1.31 -7.14 -1.57
CA SER A 120 -1.68 -5.73 -1.39
C SER A 120 -0.50 -4.87 -0.93
N GLY A 121 0.39 -5.42 -0.09
CA GLY A 121 1.61 -4.73 0.34
C GLY A 121 2.60 -4.46 -0.79
N GLN A 122 2.68 -5.36 -1.78
CA GLN A 122 3.48 -5.14 -3.00
C GLN A 122 2.87 -4.03 -3.87
N LEU A 123 1.54 -4.04 -4.04
CA LEU A 123 0.84 -2.98 -4.79
C LEU A 123 1.00 -1.61 -4.12
N GLN A 124 0.90 -1.56 -2.79
CA GLN A 124 1.15 -0.34 -2.02
C GLN A 124 2.60 0.15 -2.21
N THR A 125 3.58 -0.75 -2.17
CA THR A 125 4.99 -0.41 -2.42
C THR A 125 5.18 0.15 -3.83
N GLU A 126 4.48 -0.40 -4.82
CA GLU A 126 4.53 0.10 -6.19
C GLU A 126 3.88 1.50 -6.32
N MET A 127 2.74 1.73 -5.69
CA MET A 127 2.14 3.06 -5.61
C MET A 127 3.07 4.10 -4.98
N GLU A 128 3.76 3.74 -3.90
CA GLU A 128 4.77 4.60 -3.26
C GLU A 128 5.95 4.88 -4.18
N ARG A 129 6.42 3.86 -4.93
CA ARG A 129 7.47 4.02 -5.93
C ARG A 129 7.04 4.98 -7.03
N MET A 130 5.82 4.84 -7.56
CA MET A 130 5.24 5.76 -8.55
C MET A 130 5.21 7.20 -8.02
N ALA A 131 4.67 7.41 -6.82
CA ALA A 131 4.58 8.73 -6.21
C ALA A 131 5.95 9.37 -5.97
N ARG A 132 6.96 8.58 -5.56
CA ARG A 132 8.31 9.08 -5.26
C ARG A 132 9.15 9.36 -6.49
N TYR A 133 9.01 8.55 -7.55
CA TYR A 133 9.95 8.55 -8.67
C TYR A 133 9.36 8.91 -10.03
N THR A 134 8.06 9.21 -10.11
CA THR A 134 7.44 9.69 -11.35
C THR A 134 8.13 10.96 -11.85
N LYS A 135 8.28 11.07 -13.17
CA LYS A 135 8.73 12.29 -13.85
C LYS A 135 7.59 13.21 -14.24
N GLN A 136 6.36 12.77 -14.06
CA GLN A 136 5.13 13.51 -14.39
C GLN A 136 4.17 13.45 -13.19
N PRO A 137 4.49 14.12 -12.07
CA PRO A 137 3.67 14.07 -10.86
C PRO A 137 2.26 14.64 -11.06
N GLU A 138 2.10 15.62 -11.94
CA GLU A 138 0.80 16.20 -12.30
C GLU A 138 -0.09 15.18 -13.01
N VAL A 139 0.46 14.45 -13.99
CA VAL A 139 -0.26 13.38 -14.68
C VAL A 139 -0.62 12.26 -13.71
N LEU A 140 0.29 11.87 -12.82
CA LEU A 140 0.01 10.85 -11.80
C LEU A 140 -1.15 11.26 -10.89
N ARG A 141 -1.21 12.53 -10.49
CA ARG A 141 -2.33 13.07 -9.70
C ARG A 141 -3.64 13.00 -10.48
N GLU A 142 -3.65 13.39 -11.74
CA GLU A 142 -4.84 13.28 -12.60
C GLU A 142 -5.31 11.83 -12.77
N LEU A 143 -4.38 10.87 -12.87
CA LEU A 143 -4.72 9.44 -12.91
C LEU A 143 -5.37 8.99 -11.60
N PHE A 144 -4.84 9.41 -10.45
CA PHE A 144 -5.43 9.07 -9.14
C PHE A 144 -6.82 9.69 -8.99
N GLU A 145 -7.00 10.94 -9.40
CA GLU A 145 -8.30 11.61 -9.41
C GLU A 145 -9.30 10.91 -10.34
N ALA A 146 -8.86 10.47 -11.53
CA ALA A 146 -9.69 9.71 -12.46
C ALA A 146 -10.15 8.34 -11.90
N LEU A 147 -9.37 7.78 -10.97
CA LEU A 147 -9.71 6.58 -10.21
C LEU A 147 -10.43 6.89 -8.88
N GLY A 148 -10.93 8.12 -8.71
CA GLY A 148 -11.70 8.55 -7.55
C GLY A 148 -10.88 8.68 -6.26
N ASN A 149 -9.55 8.73 -6.37
CA ASN A 149 -8.62 8.66 -5.24
C ASN A 149 -8.87 7.46 -4.30
N ASP A 150 -9.45 6.36 -4.82
CA ASP A 150 -9.64 5.12 -4.05
C ASP A 150 -8.37 4.27 -4.11
N PRO A 151 -7.66 4.06 -2.97
CA PRO A 151 -6.42 3.29 -2.96
C PRO A 151 -6.58 1.86 -3.48
N PHE A 152 -7.76 1.25 -3.29
CA PHE A 152 -8.01 -0.10 -3.79
C PHE A 152 -8.09 -0.11 -5.32
N VAL A 153 -8.79 0.87 -5.93
CA VAL A 153 -8.91 0.99 -7.38
C VAL A 153 -7.56 1.35 -8.00
N ILE A 154 -6.82 2.27 -7.40
CA ILE A 154 -5.47 2.65 -7.84
C ILE A 154 -4.53 1.44 -7.83
N ALA A 155 -4.55 0.66 -6.74
CA ALA A 155 -3.76 -0.55 -6.64
C ALA A 155 -4.11 -1.56 -7.75
N GLU A 156 -5.41 -1.76 -8.00
CA GLU A 156 -5.91 -2.80 -8.92
C GLU A 156 -5.93 -2.44 -10.40
N CYS A 157 -5.96 -1.15 -10.74
CA CYS A 157 -6.05 -0.68 -12.13
C CYS A 157 -4.79 0.05 -12.63
N LEU A 158 -3.93 0.52 -11.73
CA LEU A 158 -2.77 1.33 -12.11
C LEU A 158 -1.45 0.76 -11.58
N ALA A 159 -1.41 0.26 -10.34
CA ALA A 159 -0.18 -0.25 -9.75
C ALA A 159 0.06 -1.74 -10.04
N ARG A 160 -1.00 -2.53 -10.19
CA ARG A 160 -0.89 -3.96 -10.50
C ARG A 160 -0.25 -4.10 -11.89
N PRO A 161 0.85 -4.87 -12.02
CA PRO A 161 1.63 -4.94 -13.24
C PRO A 161 0.86 -5.57 -14.40
N CYS A 162 1.11 -5.02 -15.58
CA CYS A 162 0.84 -5.61 -16.88
C CYS A 162 1.90 -6.66 -17.21
#